data_AF-A0A0F9NB20-F1
#
_entry.id   AF-A0A0F9NB20-F1
#
_cell.length_a   1.000
_cell.length_b   1.000
_cell.length_c   1.000
_cell.angle_alpha   90.00
_cell.angle_beta   90.00
_cell.angle_gamma   90.00
#
_symmetry.space_group_name_H-M   'P 1'
#
loop_
_entity.id
_entity.type
_entity.pdbx_description
1 polymer ?
#
loop_
_entity_poly.entity_id
_entity_poly.type
_entity_poly.pdbx_seq_one_letter_code
_entity_poly.pdbx_strand_id
1 'polypeptide(L)'
;MTVLATDLIYPTGLLRSDQFPGESLLDNVTEKWLPEAVAKAADANPDFKVDAVKDWVYYRGFSSIANRLAGEPDTLAMEGVSRTMSNARIQHFTELAESHKKQFLAAFGTSQIIASKSGHTTSVNTRVKF
;
A
#
# COMPACT_ATOMS: atom_id res chain seq x y z
N MET A 1 10.01 -17.20 10.20
CA MET A 1 9.29 -17.43 8.92
C MET A 1 9.84 -16.46 7.89
N THR A 2 9.90 -16.86 6.62
CA THR A 2 10.42 -16.05 5.51
C THR A 2 9.25 -15.61 4.63
N VAL A 3 9.24 -14.34 4.20
CA VAL A 3 8.24 -13.83 3.24
C VAL A 3 8.64 -14.27 1.84
N LEU A 4 7.72 -14.89 1.11
CA LEU A 4 7.90 -15.27 -0.29
C LEU A 4 7.21 -14.25 -1.21
N ALA A 5 7.67 -14.16 -2.46
CA ALA A 5 7.03 -13.30 -3.47
C ALA A 5 5.55 -13.67 -3.68
N THR A 6 5.21 -14.95 -3.58
CA THR A 6 3.83 -15.46 -3.67
C THR A 6 2.93 -14.98 -2.54
N ASP A 7 3.48 -14.54 -1.40
CA ASP A 7 2.70 -13.98 -0.29
C ASP A 7 2.30 -12.51 -0.52
N LEU A 8 2.90 -11.87 -1.52
CA LEU A 8 2.77 -10.45 -1.84
C LEU A 8 1.95 -10.22 -3.12
N ILE A 9 1.90 -11.24 -3.98
CA ILE A 9 1.22 -11.21 -5.28
C ILE A 9 -0.12 -11.96 -5.16
N TYR A 10 -1.15 -11.45 -5.83
CA TYR A 10 -2.47 -12.07 -5.92
C TYR A 10 -2.36 -13.53 -6.45
N PRO A 11 -3.12 -14.50 -5.90
CA PRO A 11 -4.30 -14.35 -5.05
C PRO A 11 -4.04 -14.15 -3.56
N THR A 12 -2.82 -14.43 -3.08
CA THR A 12 -2.51 -14.39 -1.64
C THR A 12 -2.27 -12.96 -1.16
N GLY A 13 -1.55 -12.17 -1.96
CA GLY A 13 -1.21 -10.80 -1.64
C GLY A 13 -2.05 -9.75 -2.38
N LEU A 14 -1.67 -8.49 -2.18
CA LEU A 14 -2.42 -7.33 -2.68
C LEU A 14 -1.94 -6.83 -4.05
N LEU A 15 -0.71 -7.18 -4.46
CA LEU A 15 -0.16 -6.73 -5.73
C LEU A 15 -0.69 -7.60 -6.87
N ARG A 16 -1.14 -6.96 -7.95
CA ARG A 16 -1.64 -7.68 -9.12
C ARG A 16 -0.86 -7.29 -10.37
N SER A 17 -0.54 -8.26 -11.21
CA SER A 17 0.28 -8.03 -12.41
C SER A 17 -0.35 -7.05 -13.40
N ASP A 18 -1.69 -6.97 -13.46
CA ASP A 18 -2.42 -6.00 -14.29
C ASP A 18 -2.19 -4.53 -13.86
N GLN A 19 -1.72 -4.31 -12.63
CA GLN A 19 -1.36 -2.98 -12.14
C GLN A 19 0.04 -2.54 -12.60
N PHE A 20 0.82 -3.42 -13.24
CA PHE A 20 2.20 -3.18 -13.70
C PHE A 20 2.36 -3.45 -15.21
N PRO A 21 1.66 -2.73 -16.11
CA PRO A 21 1.84 -2.87 -17.55
C PRO A 21 3.29 -2.59 -17.97
N GLY A 22 3.87 -3.51 -18.73
CA GLY A 22 5.22 -3.37 -19.28
C GLY A 22 6.37 -3.68 -18.30
N GLU A 23 6.05 -4.03 -17.05
CA GLU A 23 7.04 -4.43 -16.05
C GLU A 23 6.71 -5.82 -15.48
N SER A 24 7.74 -6.62 -15.19
CA SER A 24 7.54 -7.89 -14.48
C SER A 24 7.36 -7.60 -12.99
N LEU A 25 6.13 -7.72 -12.50
CA LEU A 25 5.82 -7.61 -11.07
C LEU A 25 6.64 -8.63 -10.26
N LEU A 26 6.77 -9.85 -10.77
CA LEU A 26 7.53 -10.91 -10.09
C LEU A 26 8.99 -10.48 -9.92
N ASP A 27 9.65 -10.04 -10.99
CA ASP A 27 11.06 -9.64 -10.96
C ASP A 27 11.27 -8.43 -10.05
N ASN A 28 10.37 -7.44 -10.11
CA ASN A 28 10.42 -6.29 -9.22
C ASN A 28 10.30 -6.69 -7.74
N VAL A 29 9.40 -7.62 -7.41
CA VAL A 29 9.24 -8.14 -6.04
C VAL A 29 10.48 -8.94 -5.62
N THR A 30 10.93 -9.90 -6.42
CA THR A 30 11.99 -10.84 -6.04
C THR A 30 13.39 -10.22 -6.03
N GLU A 31 13.69 -9.35 -6.99
CA GLU A 31 15.05 -8.85 -7.19
C GLU A 31 15.31 -7.50 -6.54
N LYS A 32 14.25 -6.70 -6.32
CA LYS A 32 14.41 -5.32 -5.82
C LYS A 32 13.72 -5.13 -4.47
N TRP A 33 12.41 -5.32 -4.41
CA TRP A 33 11.64 -4.85 -3.25
C TRP A 33 11.79 -5.77 -2.04
N LEU A 34 11.77 -7.08 -2.22
CA LEU A 34 11.89 -8.03 -1.12
C LEU A 34 13.30 -8.02 -0.49
N PRO A 35 14.42 -8.03 -1.24
CA PRO A 35 15.75 -7.91 -0.65
C PRO A 35 15.92 -6.59 0.12
N GLU A 36 15.42 -5.49 -0.43
CA GLU A 36 15.44 -4.19 0.24
C GLU A 36 14.58 -4.18 1.53
N ALA A 37 13.39 -4.79 1.48
CA ALA A 37 12.51 -4.93 2.63
C ALA A 37 13.18 -5.69 3.77
N VAL A 38 13.83 -6.81 3.46
CA VAL A 38 14.56 -7.63 4.45
C VAL A 38 15.70 -6.84 5.07
N ALA A 39 16.47 -6.12 4.26
CA ALA A 39 17.56 -5.27 4.75
C ALA A 39 17.05 -4.14 5.66
N LYS A 40 15.94 -3.48 5.29
CA LYS A 40 15.38 -2.38 6.08
C LYS A 40 14.68 -2.85 7.35
N ALA A 41 14.03 -4.01 7.32
CA ALA A 41 13.40 -4.64 8.48
C ALA A 41 14.39 -5.40 9.38
N ALA A 42 15.70 -5.27 9.16
CA ALA A 42 16.71 -5.98 9.93
C ALA A 42 16.55 -5.74 11.45
N ASP A 43 16.32 -4.48 11.81
CA ASP A 43 16.20 -4.00 13.20
C ASP A 43 14.75 -3.82 13.68
N ALA A 44 13.76 -4.25 12.88
CA ALA A 44 12.36 -4.24 13.31
C ALA A 44 12.15 -5.21 14.48
N ASN A 45 11.11 -4.95 15.28
CA ASN A 45 10.71 -5.84 16.37
C ASN A 45 10.50 -7.28 15.80
N PRO A 46 11.15 -8.31 16.39
CA PRO A 46 11.06 -9.69 15.89
C PRO A 46 9.63 -10.20 15.68
N ASP A 47 8.69 -9.78 16.54
CA ASP A 47 7.28 -10.20 16.47
C ASP A 47 6.55 -9.61 15.25
N PHE A 48 7.00 -8.47 14.76
CA PHE A 48 6.40 -7.73 13.64
C PHE A 48 7.26 -7.73 12.38
N LYS A 49 8.42 -8.40 12.40
CA LYS A 49 9.40 -8.35 11.32
C LYS A 49 8.85 -8.87 9.98
N VAL A 50 8.04 -9.92 10.02
CA VAL A 50 7.40 -10.49 8.82
C VAL A 50 6.43 -9.48 8.20
N ASP A 51 5.61 -8.84 9.03
CA ASP A 51 4.64 -7.84 8.56
C ASP A 51 5.35 -6.58 8.07
N ALA A 52 6.41 -6.13 8.74
CA ALA A 52 7.25 -5.03 8.28
C ALA A 52 7.83 -5.29 6.89
N VAL A 53 8.35 -6.50 6.63
CA VAL A 53 8.84 -6.86 5.29
C VAL A 53 7.73 -6.76 4.25
N LYS A 54 6.53 -7.26 4.55
CA LYS A 54 5.38 -7.16 3.64
C LYS A 54 4.96 -5.72 3.38
N ASP A 55 4.85 -4.93 4.44
CA ASP A 55 4.47 -3.51 4.37
C ASP A 55 5.45 -2.68 3.57
N TRP A 56 6.76 -2.95 3.67
CA TRP A 56 7.74 -2.29 2.81
C TRP A 56 7.53 -2.62 1.34
N VAL A 57 7.28 -3.88 1.01
CA VAL A 57 7.05 -4.28 -0.39
C VAL A 57 5.76 -3.67 -0.93
N TYR A 58 4.67 -3.64 -0.13
CA TYR A 58 3.43 -2.98 -0.52
C TYR A 58 3.59 -1.47 -0.70
N TYR A 59 4.33 -0.81 0.19
CA TYR A 59 4.70 0.59 0.02
C TYR A 59 5.37 0.82 -1.34
N ARG A 60 6.38 0.01 -1.68
CA ARG A 60 7.10 0.13 -2.97
C ARG A 60 6.22 -0.15 -4.18
N GLY A 61 5.39 -1.19 -4.12
CA GLY A 61 4.47 -1.54 -5.19
C GLY A 61 3.45 -0.43 -5.45
N PHE A 62 2.78 0.06 -4.42
CA PHE A 62 1.77 1.13 -4.57
C PHE A 62 2.39 2.48 -4.93
N SER A 63 3.58 2.82 -4.40
CA SER A 63 4.32 4.00 -4.85
C SER A 63 4.74 3.92 -6.32
N SER A 64 5.16 2.74 -6.80
CA SER A 64 5.49 2.54 -8.22
C SER A 64 4.26 2.76 -9.11
N ILE A 65 3.10 2.23 -8.70
CA ILE A 65 1.83 2.46 -9.41
C ILE A 65 1.46 3.95 -9.43
N ALA A 66 1.51 4.62 -8.27
CA ALA A 66 1.20 6.05 -8.16
C ALA A 66 2.14 6.91 -9.01
N ASN A 67 3.45 6.64 -8.98
CA ASN A 67 4.45 7.35 -9.76
C ASN A 67 4.24 7.17 -11.27
N ARG A 68 3.90 5.95 -11.71
CA ARG A 68 3.59 5.72 -13.13
C ARG A 68 2.35 6.50 -13.55
N LEU A 69 1.27 6.40 -12.78
CA LEU A 69 0.03 7.14 -13.07
C LEU A 69 0.26 8.66 -13.09
N ALA A 70 1.16 9.17 -12.25
CA ALA A 70 1.54 10.58 -12.26
C ALA A 70 2.45 10.98 -13.43
N GLY A 71 3.16 10.02 -14.05
CA GLY A 71 4.05 10.24 -15.20
C GLY A 71 3.39 9.96 -16.56
N GLU A 72 2.20 9.37 -16.59
CA GLU A 72 1.41 9.19 -17.81
C GLU A 72 0.99 10.59 -18.33
N PRO A 73 1.36 10.98 -19.57
CA PRO A 73 1.05 12.31 -20.08
C PRO A 73 -0.45 12.53 -20.15
N ASP A 74 -0.92 13.67 -19.62
CA ASP A 74 -2.30 14.16 -19.59
C ASP A 74 -2.98 14.30 -20.98
N THR A 75 -2.30 13.89 -22.06
CA THR A 75 -2.63 14.19 -23.45
C THR A 75 -3.61 13.22 -24.10
N LEU A 76 -4.08 12.19 -23.40
CA LEU A 76 -5.32 11.47 -23.78
C LEU A 76 -6.58 12.22 -23.29
N ALA A 77 -6.52 13.54 -23.16
CA ALA A 77 -7.68 14.43 -23.12
C ALA A 77 -8.41 14.51 -24.48
N MET A 78 -8.46 13.42 -25.24
CA MET A 78 -9.48 13.22 -26.26
C MET A 78 -10.73 12.68 -25.55
N GLU A 79 -11.79 13.49 -25.56
CA GLU A 79 -13.15 13.10 -25.21
C GLU A 79 -13.43 12.74 -23.75
N GLY A 80 -13.40 13.74 -22.85
CA GLY A 80 -14.33 13.79 -21.72
C GLY A 80 -14.20 12.73 -20.61
N VAL A 81 -13.29 11.75 -20.71
CA VAL A 81 -12.98 10.80 -19.63
C VAL A 81 -12.14 11.54 -18.58
N SER A 82 -12.88 12.14 -17.66
CA SER A 82 -12.51 13.15 -16.68
C SER A 82 -11.15 12.95 -15.99
N ARG A 83 -10.28 13.96 -16.09
CA ARG A 83 -9.04 14.16 -15.31
C ARG A 83 -9.19 13.90 -13.81
N THR A 84 -10.39 14.12 -13.27
CA THR A 84 -10.76 13.82 -11.88
C THR A 84 -10.58 12.34 -11.51
N MET A 85 -10.85 11.40 -12.44
CA MET A 85 -10.68 9.97 -12.21
C MET A 85 -9.20 9.58 -12.14
N SER A 86 -8.33 10.17 -12.95
CA SER A 86 -6.88 9.94 -12.90
C SER A 86 -6.29 10.43 -11.57
N ASN A 87 -6.66 11.64 -11.14
CA ASN A 87 -6.21 12.18 -9.84
C ASN A 87 -6.71 11.36 -8.65
N ALA A 88 -7.97 10.90 -8.68
CA ALA A 88 -8.51 10.05 -7.62
C ALA A 88 -7.76 8.70 -7.52
N ARG A 89 -7.36 8.12 -8.65
CA ARG A 89 -6.54 6.89 -8.68
C ARG A 89 -5.13 7.11 -8.14
N ILE A 90 -4.47 8.20 -8.55
CA ILE A 90 -3.15 8.58 -8.03
C ILE A 90 -3.23 8.75 -6.50
N GLN A 91 -4.23 9.50 -6.02
CA GLN A 91 -4.43 9.72 -4.59
C GLN A 91 -4.69 8.42 -3.85
N HIS A 92 -5.54 7.53 -4.38
CA HIS A 92 -5.84 6.24 -3.77
C HIS A 92 -4.59 5.37 -3.57
N PHE A 93 -3.76 5.22 -4.61
CA PHE A 93 -2.52 4.43 -4.49
C PHE A 93 -1.47 5.13 -3.62
N THR A 94 -1.44 6.45 -3.61
CA THR A 94 -0.58 7.23 -2.70
C THR A 94 -0.97 6.99 -1.24
N GLU A 95 -2.27 7.03 -0.93
CA GLU A 95 -2.79 6.76 0.42
C GLU A 95 -2.51 5.32 0.87
N LEU A 96 -2.66 4.34 -0.03
CA LEU A 96 -2.29 2.95 0.24
C LEU A 96 -0.79 2.80 0.54
N ALA A 97 0.06 3.43 -0.28
CA ALA A 97 1.50 3.40 -0.08
C ALA A 97 1.89 4.01 1.27
N GLU A 98 1.38 5.19 1.60
CA GLU A 98 1.65 5.87 2.87
C GLU A 98 1.09 5.09 4.07
N SER A 99 -0.06 4.42 3.93
CA SER A 99 -0.60 3.53 4.97
C SER A 99 0.36 2.38 5.29
N HIS A 100 0.88 1.69 4.27
CA HIS A 100 1.83 0.60 4.48
C HIS A 100 3.17 1.10 4.99
N LYS A 101 3.65 2.26 4.55
CA LYS A 101 4.85 2.90 5.12
C LYS A 101 4.69 3.20 6.61
N LYS A 102 3.52 3.67 7.05
CA LYS A 102 3.23 3.88 8.48
C LYS A 102 3.25 2.57 9.26
N GLN A 103 2.68 1.49 8.72
CA GLN A 103 2.69 0.17 9.37
C GLN A 103 4.12 -0.38 9.47
N PHE A 104 4.92 -0.25 8.41
CA PHE A 104 6.34 -0.56 8.44
C PHE A 104 7.08 0.19 9.56
N LEU A 105 6.88 1.50 9.67
CA LEU A 105 7.53 2.31 10.71
C LEU A 105 7.06 1.94 12.12
N ALA A 106 5.78 1.56 12.28
CA ALA A 106 5.24 1.10 13.56
C ALA A 106 5.95 -0.17 14.07
N ALA A 107 6.51 -0.98 13.18
CA ALA A 107 7.28 -2.17 13.55
C ALA A 107 8.64 -1.87 14.21
N PHE A 108 9.16 -0.63 14.12
CA PHE A 108 10.41 -0.19 14.76
C PHE A 108 10.20 0.54 16.08
N GLY A 109 8.96 0.91 16.40
CA GLY A 109 8.62 1.69 17.58
C GLY A 109 7.23 1.32 18.07
N THR A 110 7.15 0.34 18.96
CA THR A 110 5.87 -0.11 19.54
C THR A 110 5.27 0.98 20.45
N SER A 111 4.14 1.61 20.07
CA SER A 111 3.05 2.06 20.99
C SER A 111 1.86 2.82 20.37
N GLN A 112 1.86 3.21 19.10
CA GLN A 112 0.65 3.77 18.45
C GLN A 112 0.66 3.18 17.03
N ILE A 113 -0.32 2.41 16.53
CA ILE A 113 -1.67 2.82 16.12
C ILE A 113 -2.49 1.51 15.95
N ILE A 114 -3.16 1.01 16.99
CA ILE A 114 -4.37 0.15 16.82
C ILE A 114 -5.61 1.04 16.95
N ALA A 115 -5.57 2.24 16.36
CA ALA A 115 -6.59 3.28 16.58
C ALA A 115 -7.18 3.87 15.29
N SER A 116 -7.10 3.18 14.15
CA SER A 116 -7.74 3.67 12.91
C SER A 116 -8.68 2.68 12.23
N LYS A 117 -8.94 1.50 12.84
CA LYS A 117 -9.90 0.53 12.26
C LYS A 117 -11.10 0.17 13.14
N SER A 118 -11.41 0.94 14.17
CA SER A 118 -12.64 0.77 14.95
C SER A 118 -13.14 2.11 15.48
N GLY A 119 -13.85 2.85 14.63
CA GLY A 119 -14.40 4.15 14.99
C GLY A 119 -15.28 4.79 13.94
N HIS A 120 -15.89 4.02 13.02
CA HIS A 120 -17.13 4.47 12.38
C HIS A 120 -18.29 4.18 13.35
N THR A 121 -18.28 4.85 14.50
CA THR A 121 -19.46 4.99 15.34
C THR A 121 -20.03 6.36 15.02
N THR A 122 -20.84 6.38 13.97
CA THR A 122 -21.83 7.43 13.75
C THR A 122 -22.62 7.60 15.04
N SER A 123 -22.27 8.63 15.80
CA SER A 123 -23.03 9.06 16.97
C SER A 123 -24.31 9.73 16.47
N VAL A 124 -25.32 8.93 16.15
CA VAL A 124 -26.71 9.39 16.02
C VAL A 124 -27.38 9.03 17.33
N ASN A 125 -27.24 9.92 18.31
CA ASN A 125 -27.95 9.81 19.57
C ASN A 125 -29.43 10.06 19.32
N THR A 126 -30.18 8.96 19.17
CA THR A 126 -31.63 8.96 19.15
C THR A 126 -32.14 8.64 20.55
N ARG A 127 -32.79 9.60 21.22
CA ARG A 127 -33.84 9.41 22.24
C ARG A 127 -34.46 10.78 22.52
N VAL A 128 -35.64 11.09 21.98
CA VAL A 128 -37.00 10.71 22.43
C VAL A 128 -37.35 11.30 23.80
N LYS A 129 -38.43 12.08 23.76
CA LYS A 129 -39.13 12.89 24.77
C LYS A 129 -39.40 12.18 26.10
N PHE A 130 -39.42 12.96 27.18
CA PHE A 130 -40.58 13.10 28.07
C PHE A 130 -40.79 14.58 28.37
#